data_AF-A0A3D5PY01-F1
#
_entry.id   AF-A0A3D5PY01-F1
#
_cell.length_a   1.000
_cell.length_b   1.000
_cell.length_c   1.000
_cell.angle_alpha   90.00
_cell.angle_beta   90.00
_cell.angle_gamma   90.00
#
_symmetry.space_group_name_H-M   'P 1'
#
loop_
_entity.id
_entity.type
_entity.pdbx_description
1 polymer ?
#
loop_
_entity_poly.entity_id
_entity_poly.type
_entity_poly.pdbx_seq_one_letter_code
_entity_poly.pdbx_strand_id
1 'polypeptide(L)'
;MSNAASLQYEETAYRGNRSNRPQPDSRSGQGKLFLNGWTQGGRPLEKSIRSGIFPPKALETWSPEAMVEEDNFRQQFEREAAGGGEPYNPAGWINAGSIRYATLPRVSWALLWMQHGGRFVATWLFGLFAIAMLMTWFNIGEKIGAHAFWTEAVFPFLAYLYLPAFIFWGVGRFVEKHAPHIIYRRPKGPKWELNRRTGMVTLYY
;
A
#
# COMPACT_ATOMS: atom_id res chain seq x y z
N MET A 1 18.26 -31.51 12.93
CA MET A 1 17.32 -32.17 11.98
C MET A 1 16.30 -31.13 11.58
N SER A 2 16.40 -30.60 10.35
CA SER A 2 15.57 -29.53 9.84
C SER A 2 14.16 -30.05 9.55
N ASN A 3 13.18 -29.65 10.37
CA ASN A 3 11.76 -29.85 10.09
C ASN A 3 11.28 -28.88 8.99
N ALA A 4 12.03 -28.79 7.89
CA ALA A 4 11.45 -28.44 6.60
C ALA A 4 10.67 -29.68 6.16
N ALA A 5 9.53 -29.94 6.82
CA ALA A 5 8.53 -30.84 6.32
C ALA A 5 8.35 -30.48 4.85
N SER A 6 8.68 -31.43 3.98
CA SER A 6 8.55 -31.31 2.54
C SER A 6 7.14 -30.81 2.25
N LEU A 7 7.00 -29.50 2.01
CA LEU A 7 5.74 -28.90 1.64
C LEU A 7 5.32 -29.60 0.35
N GLN A 8 4.40 -30.55 0.46
CA GLN A 8 3.94 -31.34 -0.68
C GLN A 8 3.01 -30.44 -1.48
N TYR A 9 3.59 -29.78 -2.48
CA TYR A 9 2.89 -28.91 -3.42
C TYR A 9 2.21 -29.78 -4.48
N GLU A 10 0.93 -29.55 -4.75
CA GLU A 10 0.19 -30.21 -5.84
C GLU A 10 0.80 -29.88 -7.20
N GLU A 11 0.43 -30.63 -8.25
CA GLU A 11 0.94 -30.37 -9.60
C GLU A 11 0.54 -29.00 -10.14
N THR A 12 -0.59 -28.47 -9.66
CA THR A 12 -1.15 -27.15 -9.97
C THR A 12 -0.55 -26.01 -9.15
N ALA A 13 0.29 -26.32 -8.15
CA ALA A 13 0.94 -25.35 -7.29
C ALA A 13 1.90 -24.42 -8.04
N TYR A 14 1.96 -23.16 -7.61
CA TYR A 14 2.94 -22.24 -8.14
C TYR A 14 4.34 -22.49 -7.52
N ARG A 15 5.30 -22.91 -8.35
CA ARG A 15 6.71 -23.08 -7.98
C ARG A 15 7.61 -22.25 -8.90
N GLY A 16 8.40 -21.33 -8.32
CA GLY A 16 9.30 -20.45 -9.09
C GLY A 16 10.38 -21.19 -9.90
N ASN A 17 10.75 -22.41 -9.48
CA ASN A 17 11.91 -23.15 -10.00
C ASN A 17 11.54 -24.25 -11.03
N ARG A 18 10.31 -24.31 -11.57
CA ARG A 18 9.95 -25.29 -12.63
C ARG A 18 10.43 -24.79 -14.00
N SER A 19 11.40 -25.50 -14.59
CA SER A 19 11.89 -25.27 -15.96
C SER A 19 10.87 -25.64 -17.04
N ASN A 20 10.00 -26.62 -16.78
CA ASN A 20 8.90 -27.01 -17.65
C ASN A 20 7.63 -26.23 -17.28
N ARG A 21 7.48 -25.04 -17.87
CA ARG A 21 6.23 -24.29 -17.83
C ARG A 21 5.21 -24.94 -18.78
N PRO A 22 3.97 -25.28 -18.37
CA PRO A 22 2.85 -24.87 -19.19
C PRO A 22 2.91 -23.35 -19.15
N GLN A 23 3.40 -22.73 -20.22
CA GLN A 23 3.39 -21.27 -20.32
C GLN A 23 1.93 -20.87 -20.08
N PRO A 24 1.61 -20.12 -19.01
CA PRO A 24 0.24 -19.68 -18.80
C PRO A 24 -0.12 -18.95 -20.08
N ASP A 25 -1.17 -19.41 -20.77
CA ASP A 25 -1.49 -18.88 -22.10
C ASP A 25 -1.61 -17.37 -21.96
N SER A 26 -0.58 -16.67 -22.46
CA SER A 26 -0.47 -15.22 -22.32
C SER A 26 -1.55 -14.52 -23.12
N ARG A 27 -2.26 -15.29 -23.99
CA ARG A 27 -3.51 -14.91 -24.64
C ARG A 27 -4.71 -14.81 -23.70
N SER A 28 -4.70 -15.45 -22.53
CA SER A 28 -5.90 -15.56 -21.70
C SER A 28 -6.39 -14.22 -21.13
N GLY A 29 -5.56 -13.18 -21.07
CA GLY A 29 -5.95 -11.88 -20.50
C GLY A 29 -6.39 -11.94 -19.03
N GLN A 30 -6.36 -13.10 -18.39
CA GLN A 30 -6.94 -13.38 -17.08
C GLN A 30 -6.08 -12.83 -15.94
N GLY A 31 -4.75 -12.82 -16.09
CA GLY A 31 -3.87 -12.07 -15.20
C GLY A 31 -4.12 -10.55 -15.29
N LYS A 32 -4.41 -10.03 -16.50
CA LYS A 32 -4.85 -8.63 -16.67
C LYS A 32 -6.23 -8.40 -16.05
N LEU A 33 -7.14 -9.36 -16.09
CA LEU A 33 -8.43 -9.28 -15.40
C LEU A 33 -8.28 -9.23 -13.87
N PHE A 34 -7.34 -9.99 -13.29
CA PHE A 34 -7.04 -9.89 -11.86
C PHE A 34 -6.47 -8.51 -11.47
N LEU A 35 -5.51 -8.02 -12.25
CA LEU A 35 -4.91 -6.69 -12.08
C LEU A 35 -5.94 -5.55 -12.26
N ASN A 36 -6.71 -5.57 -13.34
CA ASN A 36 -7.69 -4.53 -13.65
C ASN A 36 -8.92 -4.60 -12.73
N GLY A 37 -9.31 -5.81 -12.32
CA GLY A 37 -10.50 -6.04 -11.51
C GLY A 37 -10.32 -5.67 -10.04
N TRP A 38 -9.18 -6.03 -9.41
CA TRP A 38 -9.13 -6.03 -7.94
C TRP A 38 -8.02 -5.19 -7.30
N THR A 39 -6.88 -4.95 -7.98
CA THR A 39 -5.84 -4.05 -7.44
C THR A 39 -6.07 -2.58 -7.77
N GLN A 40 -6.89 -2.27 -8.79
CA GLN A 40 -7.17 -0.90 -9.25
C GLN A 40 -8.61 -0.42 -8.99
N GLY A 41 -9.40 -1.15 -8.20
CA GLY A 41 -10.80 -0.78 -7.93
C GLY A 41 -11.75 -1.03 -9.11
N GLY A 42 -11.43 -2.02 -9.96
CA GLY A 42 -12.31 -2.46 -11.05
C GLY A 42 -13.56 -3.19 -10.56
N ARG A 43 -14.36 -3.68 -11.52
CA ARG A 43 -15.61 -4.39 -11.23
C ARG A 43 -15.32 -5.68 -10.45
N PRO A 44 -16.11 -6.01 -9.40
CA PRO A 44 -15.98 -7.27 -8.70
C PRO A 44 -16.12 -8.43 -9.69
N LEU A 45 -15.27 -9.45 -9.53
CA LEU A 45 -15.32 -10.63 -10.38
C LEU A 45 -16.64 -11.36 -10.11
N GLU A 46 -17.29 -11.86 -11.17
CA GLU A 46 -18.45 -12.72 -11.01
C GLU A 46 -18.06 -13.98 -10.23
N LYS A 47 -18.96 -14.47 -9.36
CA LYS A 47 -18.73 -15.65 -8.53
C LYS A 47 -18.73 -16.91 -9.41
N SER A 48 -17.59 -17.20 -10.03
CA SER A 48 -17.38 -18.39 -10.84
C SER A 48 -16.00 -19.00 -10.62
N ILE A 49 -15.89 -20.32 -10.80
CA ILE A 49 -14.61 -21.03 -10.77
C ILE A 49 -13.89 -20.75 -12.09
N ARG A 50 -12.68 -20.19 -12.00
CA ARG A 50 -11.86 -19.83 -13.16
C ARG A 50 -10.46 -20.42 -12.99
N SER A 51 -9.97 -21.15 -14.00
CA SER A 51 -8.57 -21.56 -14.09
C SER A 51 -7.71 -20.39 -14.62
N GLY A 52 -6.41 -20.40 -14.36
CA GLY A 52 -5.46 -19.43 -14.96
C GLY A 52 -5.44 -18.03 -14.33
N ILE A 53 -6.20 -17.78 -13.26
CA ILE A 53 -6.17 -16.51 -12.51
C ILE A 53 -5.16 -16.61 -11.37
N PHE A 54 -4.07 -15.86 -11.46
CA PHE A 54 -3.06 -15.76 -10.41
C PHE A 54 -2.46 -14.35 -10.38
N PRO A 55 -1.86 -13.91 -9.25
CA PRO A 55 -1.19 -12.62 -9.12
C PRO A 55 0.29 -12.71 -9.55
N PRO A 56 0.66 -12.45 -10.82
CA PRO A 56 2.02 -12.69 -11.32
C PRO A 56 3.09 -11.89 -10.57
N LYS A 57 2.87 -10.59 -10.35
CA LYS A 57 3.82 -9.70 -9.66
C LYS A 57 4.05 -10.09 -8.19
N ALA A 58 3.01 -10.57 -7.51
CA ALA A 58 3.13 -11.05 -6.15
C ALA A 58 4.05 -12.28 -6.08
N LEU A 59 3.85 -13.19 -7.03
CA LEU A 59 4.61 -14.43 -7.11
C LEU A 59 6.08 -14.23 -7.52
N GLU A 60 6.37 -13.19 -8.32
CA GLU A 60 7.73 -12.74 -8.64
C GLU A 60 8.44 -12.11 -7.43
N THR A 61 7.72 -11.31 -6.65
CA THR A 61 8.27 -10.61 -5.47
C THR A 61 8.52 -11.57 -4.31
N TRP A 62 7.63 -12.57 -4.13
CA TRP A 62 7.65 -13.49 -3.00
C TRP A 62 7.95 -14.92 -3.46
N SER A 63 9.22 -15.17 -3.78
CA SER A 63 9.72 -16.49 -4.17
C SER A 63 9.54 -17.52 -3.04
N PRO A 64 9.49 -18.83 -3.34
CA PRO A 64 9.42 -19.87 -2.30
C PRO A 64 10.51 -19.75 -1.23
N GLU A 65 11.73 -19.39 -1.63
CA GLU A 65 12.89 -19.27 -0.74
C GLU A 65 12.76 -18.08 0.22
N ALA A 66 12.42 -16.89 -0.30
CA ALA A 66 12.18 -15.70 0.51
C ALA A 66 11.07 -15.92 1.55
N MET A 67 10.07 -16.72 1.21
CA MET A 67 8.95 -17.05 2.10
C MET A 67 9.30 -18.04 3.21
N VAL A 68 10.22 -18.96 2.96
CA VAL A 68 10.74 -19.85 4.01
C VAL A 68 11.55 -19.03 5.03
N GLU A 69 12.32 -18.06 4.54
CA GLU A 69 13.05 -17.13 5.41
C GLU A 69 12.09 -16.28 6.26
N GLU A 70 11.04 -15.72 5.65
CA GLU A 70 10.03 -14.93 6.35
C GLU A 70 9.21 -15.76 7.37
N ASP A 71 8.87 -17.02 7.05
CA ASP A 71 8.26 -17.95 7.99
C ASP A 71 9.16 -18.24 9.19
N ASN A 72 10.48 -18.33 8.99
CA ASN A 72 11.45 -18.51 10.08
C ASN A 72 11.50 -17.27 10.99
N PHE A 73 11.53 -16.06 10.41
CA PHE A 73 11.44 -14.82 11.18
C PHE A 73 10.12 -14.74 11.96
N ARG A 74 9.00 -15.13 11.36
CA ARG A 74 7.70 -15.18 12.04
C ARG A 74 7.75 -16.07 13.27
N GLN A 75 8.25 -17.30 13.12
CA GLN A 75 8.37 -18.23 14.25
C GLN A 75 9.28 -17.70 15.34
N GLN A 76 10.33 -16.95 14.99
CA GLN A 76 11.19 -16.30 15.96
C GLN A 76 10.43 -15.23 16.74
N PHE A 77 9.69 -14.34 16.06
CA PHE A 77 8.89 -13.30 16.72
C PHE A 77 7.77 -13.89 17.61
N GLU A 78 7.13 -14.97 17.17
CA GLU A 78 6.12 -15.68 17.99
C GLU A 78 6.72 -16.25 19.28
N ARG A 79 7.95 -16.78 19.22
CA ARG A 79 8.67 -17.27 20.41
C ARG A 79 9.09 -16.14 21.34
N GLU A 80 9.55 -15.02 20.79
CA GLU A 80 9.91 -13.83 21.57
C GLU A 80 8.69 -13.22 22.27
N ALA A 81 7.54 -13.15 21.59
CA ALA A 81 6.28 -12.72 22.18
C ALA A 81 5.79 -13.68 23.27
N ALA A 82 5.88 -15.00 23.05
CA ALA A 82 5.52 -16.01 24.05
C ALA A 82 6.44 -15.97 25.29
N GLY A 83 7.68 -15.52 25.13
CA GLY A 83 8.65 -15.31 26.21
C GLY A 83 8.42 -14.05 27.05
N GLY A 84 7.32 -13.33 26.85
CA GLY A 84 7.00 -12.08 27.56
C GLY A 84 7.41 -10.81 26.82
N GLY A 85 7.79 -10.92 25.54
CA GLY A 85 7.98 -9.78 24.65
C GLY A 85 6.66 -9.15 24.18
N GLU A 86 6.77 -8.12 23.35
CA GLU A 86 5.61 -7.46 22.74
C GLU A 86 4.73 -8.47 21.96
N PRO A 87 3.39 -8.42 22.10
CA PRO A 87 2.51 -9.36 21.41
C PRO A 87 2.68 -9.27 19.88
N TYR A 88 3.20 -10.34 19.28
CA TYR A 88 3.32 -10.43 17.83
C TYR A 88 1.94 -10.59 17.18
N ASN A 89 1.48 -9.54 16.47
CA ASN A 89 0.15 -9.54 15.85
C ASN A 89 0.11 -8.70 14.55
N PRO A 90 0.60 -9.25 13.43
CA PRO A 90 0.73 -8.53 12.17
C PRO A 90 -0.62 -8.29 11.46
N ALA A 91 -0.70 -7.20 10.67
CA ALA A 91 -1.90 -6.79 9.95
C ALA A 91 -2.22 -7.62 8.68
N GLY A 92 -1.33 -8.54 8.31
CA GLY A 92 -1.43 -9.52 7.24
C GLY A 92 -0.21 -10.44 7.31
N TRP A 93 -0.32 -11.67 6.78
CA TRP A 93 0.84 -12.57 6.70
C TRP A 93 0.99 -13.13 5.29
N ILE A 94 2.25 -13.35 4.92
CA ILE A 94 2.63 -14.12 3.76
C ILE A 94 3.33 -15.35 4.30
N ASN A 95 2.72 -16.52 4.11
CA ASN A 95 3.27 -17.79 4.59
C ASN A 95 3.76 -18.58 3.39
N ALA A 96 4.68 -19.53 3.59
CA ALA A 96 5.09 -20.46 2.53
C ALA A 96 3.88 -21.22 1.92
N GLY A 97 2.83 -21.44 2.72
CA GLY A 97 1.60 -22.12 2.29
C GLY A 97 0.53 -21.24 1.61
N SER A 98 0.40 -19.96 1.98
CA SER A 98 -0.59 -19.06 1.38
C SER A 98 -0.22 -17.57 1.47
N ILE A 99 -0.62 -16.80 0.47
CA ILE A 99 -0.47 -15.35 0.40
C ILE A 99 -1.83 -14.72 0.64
N ARG A 100 -1.98 -13.93 1.71
CA ARG A 100 -3.22 -13.21 2.02
C ARG A 100 -3.01 -11.72 1.83
N TYR A 101 -3.88 -11.09 1.06
CA TYR A 101 -3.83 -9.64 0.86
C TYR A 101 -5.01 -8.97 1.54
N ALA A 102 -4.72 -7.96 2.36
CA ALA A 102 -5.72 -7.11 2.98
C ALA A 102 -5.38 -5.64 2.72
N THR A 103 -6.38 -4.82 2.40
CA THR A 103 -6.17 -3.37 2.26
C THR A 103 -6.49 -2.67 3.56
N LEU A 104 -5.74 -1.60 3.85
CA LEU A 104 -6.10 -0.68 4.93
C LEU A 104 -7.55 -0.16 4.78
N PRO A 105 -8.23 0.13 5.90
CA PRO A 105 -9.55 0.77 5.88
C PRO A 105 -9.57 2.08 5.09
N ARG A 106 -10.74 2.48 4.57
CA ARG A 106 -10.89 3.76 3.84
C ARG A 106 -10.46 4.97 4.68
N VAL A 107 -10.74 4.93 5.99
CA VAL A 107 -10.35 5.99 6.93
C VAL A 107 -8.83 6.08 7.05
N SER A 108 -8.15 4.94 7.16
CA SER A 108 -6.68 4.86 7.16
C SER A 108 -6.08 5.47 5.90
N TRP A 109 -6.64 5.13 4.74
CA TRP A 109 -6.25 5.74 3.47
C TRP A 109 -6.49 7.26 3.44
N ALA A 110 -7.65 7.73 3.93
CA ALA A 110 -7.95 9.15 4.00
C ALA A 110 -6.97 9.91 4.90
N LEU A 111 -6.60 9.35 6.06
CA LEU A 111 -5.62 9.94 6.97
C LEU A 111 -4.22 9.99 6.36
N LEU A 112 -3.79 8.90 5.67
CA LEU A 112 -2.53 8.87 4.96
C LEU A 112 -2.49 9.92 3.83
N TRP A 113 -3.56 10.03 3.04
CA TRP A 113 -3.68 11.06 2.00
C TRP A 113 -3.71 12.47 2.57
N MET A 114 -4.42 12.70 3.67
CA MET A 114 -4.45 14.00 4.35
C MET A 114 -3.04 14.41 4.80
N GLN A 115 -2.29 13.49 5.42
CA GLN A 115 -0.93 13.74 5.88
C GLN A 115 0.05 13.97 4.72
N HIS A 116 0.07 13.07 3.73
CA HIS A 116 1.04 13.11 2.63
C HIS A 116 0.69 14.20 1.62
N GLY A 117 -0.59 14.42 1.37
CA GLY A 117 -1.10 15.53 0.56
C GLY A 117 -0.81 16.87 1.22
N GLY A 118 -1.08 17.01 2.52
CA GLY A 118 -0.72 18.21 3.29
C GLY A 118 0.77 18.51 3.20
N ARG A 119 1.64 17.50 3.40
CA ARG A 119 3.10 17.64 3.23
C ARG A 119 3.47 18.09 1.82
N PHE A 120 2.89 17.47 0.81
CA PHE A 120 3.19 17.78 -0.59
C PHE A 120 2.85 19.24 -0.93
N VAL A 121 1.65 19.68 -0.57
CA VAL A 121 1.22 21.07 -0.77
C VAL A 121 2.15 22.01 0.01
N ALA A 122 2.39 21.73 1.29
CA ALA A 122 3.18 22.57 2.17
C ALA A 122 4.66 22.74 1.75
N THR A 123 5.27 21.73 1.12
CA THR A 123 6.70 21.78 0.77
C THR A 123 6.93 21.95 -0.73
N TRP A 124 6.32 21.13 -1.57
CA TRP A 124 6.61 21.09 -3.01
C TRP A 124 5.90 22.22 -3.75
N LEU A 125 4.61 22.45 -3.46
CA LEU A 125 3.88 23.55 -4.10
C LEU A 125 4.30 24.92 -3.55
N PHE A 126 4.75 24.98 -2.29
CA PHE A 126 5.24 26.23 -1.70
C PHE A 126 6.42 26.82 -2.47
N GLY A 127 7.37 25.99 -2.90
CA GLY A 127 8.49 26.45 -3.72
C GLY A 127 8.04 27.07 -5.05
N LEU A 128 7.09 26.42 -5.73
CA LEU A 128 6.51 26.94 -6.98
C LEU A 128 5.73 28.25 -6.74
N PHE A 129 4.97 28.32 -5.65
CA PHE A 129 4.26 29.52 -5.26
C PHE A 129 5.21 30.68 -4.95
N ALA A 130 6.30 30.45 -4.22
CA ALA A 130 7.28 31.48 -3.92
C ALA A 130 7.90 32.04 -5.21
N ILE A 131 8.26 31.18 -6.16
CA ILE A 131 8.76 31.60 -7.49
C ILE A 131 7.69 32.41 -8.23
N ALA A 132 6.45 31.94 -8.26
CA ALA A 132 5.35 32.65 -8.92
C ALA A 132 5.11 34.03 -8.31
N MET A 133 5.07 34.15 -6.99
CA MET A 133 4.89 35.43 -6.29
C MET A 133 6.06 36.38 -6.54
N LEU A 134 7.30 35.88 -6.56
CA LEU A 134 8.47 36.68 -6.94
C LEU A 134 8.35 37.21 -8.37
N MET A 135 7.97 36.36 -9.32
CA MET A 135 7.73 36.80 -10.70
C MET A 135 6.62 37.87 -10.76
N THR A 136 5.50 37.67 -10.08
CA THR A 136 4.41 38.65 -10.03
C THR A 136 4.86 39.98 -9.42
N TRP A 137 5.67 39.95 -8.36
CA TRP A 137 6.24 41.14 -7.75
C TRP A 137 7.05 41.98 -8.74
N PHE A 138 7.97 41.35 -9.49
CA PHE A 138 8.79 42.07 -10.47
C PHE A 138 8.00 42.61 -11.69
N ASN A 139 6.83 42.06 -11.99
CA ASN A 139 6.02 42.51 -13.13
C ASN A 139 5.05 43.64 -12.77
N ILE A 140 4.39 43.55 -11.62
CA ILE A 140 3.30 44.45 -11.23
C ILE A 140 3.36 44.92 -9.76
N GLY A 141 4.25 44.37 -8.95
CA GLY A 141 4.33 44.63 -7.51
C GLY A 141 4.64 46.08 -7.17
N GLU A 142 5.58 46.71 -7.88
CA GLU A 142 5.92 48.13 -7.68
C GLU A 142 4.75 49.06 -8.02
N LYS A 143 3.90 48.68 -8.99
CA LYS A 143 2.75 49.49 -9.44
C LYS A 143 1.60 49.49 -8.44
N ILE A 144 1.40 48.36 -7.75
CA ILE A 144 0.29 48.13 -6.83
C ILE A 144 0.69 48.47 -5.38
N GLY A 145 1.98 48.44 -5.08
CA GLY A 145 2.54 48.73 -3.76
C GLY A 145 2.64 47.48 -2.89
N ALA A 146 3.66 47.45 -2.03
CA ALA A 146 4.02 46.28 -1.22
C ALA A 146 2.89 45.78 -0.33
N HIS A 147 2.16 46.69 0.32
CA HIS A 147 1.07 46.33 1.22
C HIS A 147 -0.08 45.64 0.46
N ALA A 148 -0.57 46.25 -0.61
CA ALA A 148 -1.66 45.70 -1.41
C ALA A 148 -1.26 44.37 -2.07
N PHE A 149 -0.03 44.27 -2.60
CA PHE A 149 0.49 43.00 -3.11
C PHE A 149 0.50 41.90 -2.03
N TRP A 150 0.97 42.22 -0.82
CA TRP A 150 0.97 41.26 0.28
C TRP A 150 -0.45 40.83 0.68
N THR A 151 -1.37 41.78 0.87
CA THR A 151 -2.72 41.48 1.36
C THR A 151 -3.62 40.85 0.32
N GLU A 152 -3.46 41.19 -0.96
CA GLU A 152 -4.36 40.73 -2.03
C GLU A 152 -3.79 39.57 -2.85
N ALA A 153 -2.48 39.50 -3.03
CA ALA A 153 -1.85 38.45 -3.84
C ALA A 153 -1.23 37.32 -3.01
N VAL A 154 -0.59 37.64 -1.88
CA VAL A 154 0.18 36.63 -1.10
C VAL A 154 -0.64 36.03 0.03
N PHE A 155 -1.22 36.87 0.88
CA PHE A 155 -1.94 36.47 2.08
C PHE A 155 -3.09 35.47 1.82
N PRO A 156 -3.93 35.61 0.78
CA PRO A 156 -5.01 34.66 0.54
C PRO A 156 -4.51 33.23 0.31
N PHE A 157 -3.41 33.05 -0.43
CA PHE A 157 -2.84 31.72 -0.63
C PHE A 157 -2.25 31.17 0.68
N LEU A 158 -1.55 32.01 1.44
CA LEU A 158 -1.02 31.59 2.74
C LEU A 158 -2.14 31.16 3.70
N ALA A 159 -3.20 31.95 3.80
CA ALA A 159 -4.30 31.74 4.74
C ALA A 159 -5.23 30.59 4.32
N TYR A 160 -5.59 30.48 3.03
CA TYR A 160 -6.62 29.55 2.59
C TYR A 160 -6.08 28.25 1.99
N LEU A 161 -4.83 28.23 1.50
CA LEU A 161 -4.22 27.04 0.93
C LEU A 161 -3.14 26.45 1.85
N TYR A 162 -2.14 27.25 2.20
CA TYR A 162 -0.98 26.73 2.93
C TYR A 162 -1.27 26.47 4.40
N LEU A 163 -1.97 27.36 5.09
CA LEU A 163 -2.30 27.18 6.50
C LEU A 163 -3.10 25.88 6.75
N PRO A 164 -4.18 25.57 6.01
CA PRO A 164 -4.85 24.27 6.13
C PRO A 164 -3.94 23.09 5.79
N ALA A 165 -3.08 23.21 4.76
CA ALA A 165 -2.14 22.14 4.39
C ALA A 165 -1.12 21.84 5.51
N PHE A 166 -0.58 22.88 6.16
CA PHE A 166 0.29 22.73 7.32
C PHE A 166 -0.45 22.11 8.51
N ILE A 167 -1.70 22.50 8.75
CA ILE A 167 -2.53 21.90 9.81
C ILE A 167 -2.75 20.42 9.51
N PHE A 168 -3.16 20.04 8.29
CA PHE A 168 -3.38 18.64 7.93
C PHE A 168 -2.11 17.80 8.03
N TRP A 169 -0.97 18.35 7.61
CA TRP A 169 0.31 17.68 7.76
C TRP A 169 0.69 17.52 9.24
N GLY A 170 0.56 18.58 10.03
CA GLY A 170 0.88 18.59 11.46
C GLY A 170 0.00 17.63 12.27
N VAL A 171 -1.32 17.71 12.07
CA VAL A 171 -2.29 16.81 12.71
C VAL A 171 -2.04 15.37 12.27
N GLY A 172 -1.84 15.11 10.99
CA GLY A 172 -1.53 13.77 10.49
C GLY A 172 -0.29 13.17 11.17
N ARG A 173 0.79 13.95 11.27
CA ARG A 173 2.03 13.54 11.94
C ARG A 173 1.86 13.35 13.45
N PHE A 174 1.03 14.17 14.08
CA PHE A 174 0.70 14.03 15.50
C PHE A 174 -0.06 12.73 15.78
N VAL A 175 -1.09 12.43 14.97
CA VAL A 175 -1.86 11.19 15.07
C VAL A 175 -0.96 9.98 14.79
N GLU A 176 -0.08 10.05 13.80
CA GLU A 176 0.87 8.97 13.50
C GLU A 176 1.77 8.66 14.69
N LYS A 177 2.30 9.69 15.37
CA LYS A 177 3.23 9.50 16.48
C LYS A 177 2.54 9.00 17.76
N HIS A 178 1.36 9.51 18.09
CA HIS A 178 0.70 9.21 19.37
C HIS A 178 -0.33 8.07 19.27
N ALA A 179 -0.92 7.87 18.11
CA ALA A 179 -1.96 6.88 17.87
C ALA A 179 -1.79 6.20 16.49
N PRO A 180 -0.65 5.54 16.25
CA PRO A 180 -0.39 4.89 14.95
C PRO A 180 -1.45 3.86 14.59
N HIS A 181 -2.11 3.25 15.59
CA HIS A 181 -3.19 2.30 15.40
C HIS A 181 -4.46 2.88 14.74
N ILE A 182 -4.65 4.20 14.73
CA ILE A 182 -5.76 4.87 14.04
C ILE A 182 -5.47 4.94 12.54
N ILE A 183 -4.24 5.29 12.18
CA ILE A 183 -3.79 5.36 10.78
C ILE A 183 -3.58 3.96 10.24
N TYR A 184 -2.76 3.14 10.90
CA TYR A 184 -2.47 1.77 10.53
C TYR A 184 -3.45 0.79 11.17
N ARG A 185 -4.74 1.13 11.13
CA ARG A 185 -5.80 0.27 11.65
C ARG A 185 -5.79 -1.06 10.93
N ARG A 186 -5.92 -2.13 11.71
CA ARG A 186 -5.99 -3.50 11.17
C ARG A 186 -7.11 -3.63 10.14
N PRO A 187 -6.83 -4.22 8.97
CA PRO A 187 -7.84 -4.56 8.00
C PRO A 187 -8.88 -5.51 8.61
N LYS A 188 -10.15 -5.40 8.19
CA LYS A 188 -11.24 -6.27 8.67
C LYS A 188 -11.15 -7.73 8.18
N GLY A 189 -10.29 -8.01 7.22
CA GLY A 189 -10.08 -9.34 6.66
C GLY A 189 -9.30 -9.30 5.33
N PRO A 190 -8.83 -10.46 4.83
CA PRO A 190 -8.21 -10.55 3.52
C PRO A 190 -9.26 -10.32 2.43
N LYS A 191 -8.89 -9.62 1.36
CA LYS A 191 -9.68 -9.52 0.13
C LYS A 191 -9.48 -10.72 -0.78
N TRP A 192 -8.30 -11.32 -0.72
CA TRP A 192 -8.00 -12.55 -1.43
C TRP A 192 -6.91 -13.35 -0.70
N GLU A 193 -6.94 -14.66 -0.93
CA GLU A 193 -5.94 -15.61 -0.46
C GLU A 193 -5.52 -16.51 -1.62
N LEU A 194 -4.23 -16.54 -1.95
CA LEU A 194 -3.65 -17.55 -2.84
C LEU A 194 -3.12 -18.69 -1.99
N ASN A 195 -3.70 -19.87 -2.13
CA ASN A 195 -3.11 -21.10 -1.62
C ASN A 195 -1.99 -21.52 -2.57
N ARG A 196 -0.75 -21.46 -2.11
CA ARG A 196 0.42 -21.80 -2.94
C ARG A 196 0.59 -23.30 -3.11
N ARG A 197 0.07 -24.12 -2.17
CA ARG A 197 0.13 -25.59 -2.24
C ARG A 197 -0.77 -26.15 -3.33
N THR A 198 -1.90 -25.49 -3.60
CA THR A 198 -2.90 -25.95 -4.58
C THR A 198 -2.97 -25.07 -5.83
N GLY A 199 -2.44 -23.84 -5.75
CA GLY A 199 -2.57 -22.82 -6.80
C GLY A 199 -3.91 -22.10 -6.81
N MET A 200 -4.82 -22.39 -5.87
CA MET A 200 -6.15 -21.79 -5.82
C MET A 200 -6.12 -20.36 -5.27
N VAL A 201 -6.84 -19.45 -5.94
CA VAL A 201 -7.10 -18.09 -5.43
C VAL A 201 -8.53 -18.02 -4.90
N THR A 202 -8.67 -17.73 -3.61
CA THR A 202 -9.95 -17.47 -2.94
C THR A 202 -10.17 -15.97 -2.84
N LEU A 203 -11.34 -15.49 -3.23
CA LEU A 203 -11.73 -14.08 -3.12
C LEU A 203 -12.77 -13.94 -2.00
N TYR A 204 -12.61 -12.90 -1.18
CA TYR A 204 -13.52 -12.56 -0.09
C TYR A 204 -14.21 -11.23 -0.42
N TYR A 205 -15.54 -11.21 -0.26
CA TYR A 205 -16.41 -10.06 -0.51
C TYR A 205 -16.92 -9.48 0.80
#